data_AF-A0AA38VNP2-F1
#
_entry.id   AF-A0AA38VNP2-F1
#
_cell.length_a   1.000
_cell.length_b   1.000
_cell.length_c   1.000
_cell.angle_alpha   90.00
_cell.angle_beta   90.00
_cell.angle_gamma   90.00
#
_symmetry.space_group_name_H-M   'P 1'
#
loop_
_entity.id
_entity.type
_entity.pdbx_description
1 polymer ?
#
loop_
_entity_poly.entity_id
_entity_poly.type
_entity_poly.pdbx_seq_one_letter_code
_entity_poly.pdbx_strand_id
1 'polypeptide(L)'
;MERSYGFKATEKQYKTQIKKWAFDTKYVKSSEYLAMIKLKRRRERGHPPKDTQFSLRGRIIDPRDIVRFEKRAIKKGLITEDGTLSSQESIEDLGYETPPPSGGSFM
;
A
#
# COMPACT_ATOMS: atom_id res chain seq x y z
N MET A 1 18.18 30.70 10.22
CA MET A 1 16.99 31.00 9.37
C MET A 1 15.97 31.82 10.12
N GLU A 2 15.19 31.26 11.05
CA GLU A 2 14.18 32.05 11.78
C GLU A 2 14.81 33.07 12.74
N ARG A 3 15.76 32.64 13.60
CA ARG A 3 16.42 33.51 14.58
C ARG A 3 17.42 34.51 13.97
N SER A 4 17.92 34.23 12.77
CA SER A 4 18.98 35.00 12.11
C SER A 4 18.45 35.88 10.96
N TYR A 5 17.36 35.49 10.30
CA TYR A 5 16.81 36.16 9.12
C TYR A 5 15.29 36.36 9.19
N GLY A 6 14.63 36.01 10.29
CA GLY A 6 13.16 36.09 10.42
C GLY A 6 12.39 35.15 9.48
N PHE A 7 13.08 34.28 8.73
CA PHE A 7 12.46 33.44 7.72
C PHE A 7 11.68 32.30 8.38
N LYS A 8 10.35 32.31 8.19
CA LYS A 8 9.45 31.22 8.52
C LYS A 8 8.87 30.63 7.24
N ALA A 9 8.97 29.31 7.10
CA ALA A 9 8.34 28.62 6.00
C ALA A 9 6.80 28.70 6.11
N THR A 10 6.16 28.93 4.98
CA THR A 10 4.69 28.89 4.87
C THR A 10 4.18 27.47 4.99
N GLU A 11 2.90 27.30 5.35
CA GLU A 11 2.26 25.99 5.44
C GLU A 11 2.39 25.19 4.13
N LYS A 12 2.29 25.86 2.97
CA LYS A 12 2.47 25.26 1.65
C LYS A 12 3.88 24.66 1.47
N GLN A 13 4.91 25.35 1.97
CA GLN A 13 6.29 24.87 1.88
C GLN A 13 6.46 23.62 2.76
N TYR A 14 5.92 23.61 3.97
CA TYR A 14 5.94 22.41 4.82
C TYR A 14 5.20 21.23 4.17
N LYS A 15 4.00 21.44 3.64
CA LYS A 15 3.24 20.37 2.94
C LYS A 15 4.03 19.79 1.76
N THR A 16 4.68 20.65 0.98
CA THR A 16 5.53 20.23 -0.15
C THR A 16 6.70 19.37 0.32
N GLN A 17 7.36 19.77 1.41
CA GLN A 17 8.50 19.02 1.95
C GLN A 17 8.07 17.68 2.56
N ILE A 18 6.97 17.63 3.31
CA ILE A 18 6.40 16.37 3.85
C ILE A 18 6.08 15.40 2.71
N LYS A 19 5.49 15.89 1.61
CA LYS A 19 5.23 15.08 0.41
C LYS A 19 6.53 14.58 -0.23
N LYS A 20 7.54 15.44 -0.34
CA LYS A 20 8.86 15.09 -0.91
C LYS A 20 9.58 14.03 -0.09
N TRP A 21 9.49 14.10 1.23
CA TRP A 21 10.05 13.10 2.15
C TRP A 21 9.21 11.82 2.26
N ALA A 22 8.14 11.71 1.47
CA ALA A 22 7.22 10.58 1.49
C ALA A 22 6.56 10.30 2.87
N PHE A 23 6.57 11.26 3.79
CA PHE A 23 5.91 11.16 5.11
C PHE A 23 4.39 11.37 5.06
N ASP A 24 3.80 11.46 3.87
CA ASP A 24 2.36 11.37 3.69
C ASP A 24 1.90 9.91 3.88
N THR A 25 1.72 9.55 5.15
CA THR A 25 1.34 8.20 5.61
C THR A 25 -0.15 8.07 5.93
N LYS A 26 -0.91 9.17 5.82
CA LYS A 26 -2.33 9.22 6.18
C LYS A 26 -3.18 8.32 5.30
N TYR A 27 -2.88 8.27 4.01
CA TYR A 27 -3.64 7.52 3.01
C TYR A 27 -2.77 6.50 2.30
N VAL A 28 -3.38 5.36 1.99
CA VAL A 28 -2.77 4.34 1.11
C VAL A 28 -2.79 4.86 -0.32
N LYS A 29 -1.61 4.94 -0.92
CA LYS A 29 -1.39 5.44 -2.28
C LYS A 29 -1.83 4.40 -3.31
N SER A 30 -2.22 4.87 -4.50
CA SER A 30 -2.59 3.99 -5.60
C SER A 30 -1.49 2.99 -5.96
N SER A 31 -0.22 3.40 -5.92
CA SER A 31 0.93 2.51 -6.17
C SER A 31 1.03 1.39 -5.13
N GLU A 32 0.71 1.68 -3.87
CA GLU A 32 0.73 0.69 -2.78
C GLU A 32 -0.38 -0.35 -2.98
N TYR A 33 -1.59 0.09 -3.32
CA TYR A 33 -2.68 -0.84 -3.67
C TYR A 33 -2.34 -1.71 -4.88
N LEU A 34 -1.71 -1.17 -5.91
CA LEU A 34 -1.28 -1.95 -7.07
C LEU A 34 -0.25 -3.02 -6.68
N ALA A 35 0.72 -2.68 -5.83
CA ALA A 35 1.68 -3.64 -5.30
C ALA A 35 1.01 -4.75 -4.49
N MET A 36 0.03 -4.42 -3.64
CA MET A 36 -0.76 -5.38 -2.88
C MET A 36 -1.54 -6.34 -3.81
N ILE A 37 -2.19 -5.81 -4.84
CA ILE A 37 -2.93 -6.62 -5.84
C ILE A 37 -1.97 -7.57 -6.57
N LYS A 38 -0.80 -7.08 -6.99
CA LYS A 38 0.24 -7.90 -7.64
C LYS A 38 0.67 -9.05 -6.73
N LEU A 39 0.92 -8.75 -5.46
CA LEU A 39 1.38 -9.71 -4.49
C LEU A 39 0.30 -10.75 -4.17
N LYS A 40 -0.95 -10.30 -4.01
CA LYS A 40 -2.12 -11.16 -3.81
C LYS A 40 -2.26 -12.17 -4.94
N ARG A 41 -2.30 -11.71 -6.19
CA ARG A 41 -2.40 -12.59 -7.38
C ARG A 41 -1.23 -13.58 -7.47
N ARG A 42 -0.01 -13.14 -7.12
CA ARG A 42 1.17 -14.02 -7.10
C ARG A 42 1.04 -15.13 -6.05
N ARG A 43 0.50 -14.82 -4.87
CA ARG A 43 0.28 -15.77 -3.77
C ARG A 43 -0.86 -16.74 -4.06
N GLU A 44 -1.93 -16.27 -4.69
CA GLU A 44 -3.06 -17.11 -5.13
C GLU A 44 -2.66 -18.09 -6.24
N ARG A 45 -1.76 -17.69 -7.15
CA ARG A 45 -1.18 -18.60 -8.16
C ARG A 45 -0.17 -19.60 -7.58
N GLY A 46 0.26 -19.44 -6.33
CA GLY A 46 1.13 -20.41 -5.67
C GLY A 46 0.38 -21.69 -5.34
N HIS A 47 1.09 -22.82 -5.30
CA HIS A 47 0.55 -24.08 -4.79
C HIS A 47 1.20 -24.40 -3.43
N PRO A 48 0.46 -24.43 -2.31
CA PRO A 48 -0.98 -24.17 -2.16
C PRO A 48 -1.33 -22.67 -2.23
N PRO A 49 -2.57 -22.33 -2.64
CA PRO A 49 -3.06 -20.95 -2.58
C PRO A 49 -3.10 -20.50 -1.12
N LYS A 50 -2.58 -19.30 -0.84
CA LYS A 50 -2.50 -18.76 0.52
C LYS A 50 -3.27 -17.46 0.61
N ASP A 51 -4.17 -17.40 1.59
CA ASP A 51 -4.76 -16.15 2.01
C ASP A 51 -3.65 -15.21 2.52
N THR A 52 -3.78 -13.94 2.18
CA THR A 52 -2.77 -12.93 2.48
C THR A 52 -3.44 -11.76 3.17
N GLN A 53 -3.07 -11.52 4.43
CA GLN A 53 -3.39 -10.30 5.15
C GLN A 53 -2.26 -9.30 4.93
N PHE A 54 -2.61 -8.06 4.57
CA PHE A 54 -1.64 -7.02 4.31
C PHE A 54 -1.57 -6.04 5.46
N SER A 55 -0.36 -5.69 5.86
CA SER A 55 -0.07 -4.60 6.80
C SER A 55 0.80 -3.55 6.10
N LEU A 56 0.43 -2.29 6.24
CA LEU A 56 1.18 -1.17 5.68
C LEU A 56 1.41 -0.14 6.77
N ARG A 57 2.68 0.16 7.07
CA ARG A 57 3.08 1.18 8.06
C ARG A 57 2.38 0.97 9.43
N GLY A 58 2.33 -0.27 9.90
CA GLY A 58 1.69 -0.65 11.16
C GLY A 58 0.16 -0.67 11.15
N ARG A 59 -0.49 -0.51 9.98
CA ARG A 59 -1.96 -0.61 9.85
C ARG A 59 -2.34 -1.84 9.03
N ILE A 60 -3.30 -2.61 9.53
CA ILE A 60 -3.90 -3.71 8.78
C ILE A 60 -4.85 -3.12 7.74
N ILE A 61 -4.69 -3.53 6.49
CA ILE A 61 -5.57 -3.10 5.40
C ILE A 61 -6.70 -4.12 5.23
N ASP A 62 -7.94 -3.63 5.21
CA ASP A 62 -9.11 -4.47 4.95
C ASP A 62 -9.06 -4.97 3.48
N PRO A 63 -9.17 -6.29 3.24
CA PRO A 63 -9.29 -6.85 1.90
C PRO A 63 -10.37 -6.18 1.03
N ARG A 64 -11.46 -5.68 1.63
CA ARG A 64 -12.55 -4.98 0.93
C ARG A 64 -12.09 -3.69 0.26
N ASP A 65 -11.15 -2.97 0.86
CA ASP A 65 -10.61 -1.74 0.29
C ASP A 65 -9.74 -2.02 -0.93
N ILE A 66 -8.99 -3.13 -0.90
CA ILE A 66 -8.21 -3.62 -2.04
C ILE A 66 -9.13 -3.94 -3.23
N VAL A 67 -10.22 -4.68 -2.99
CA VAL A 67 -11.20 -5.03 -4.03
C VAL A 67 -11.90 -3.78 -4.58
N ARG A 68 -12.23 -2.82 -3.71
CA ARG A 68 -12.83 -1.54 -4.13
C ARG A 68 -11.88 -0.74 -5.02
N PHE A 69 -10.58 -0.71 -4.67
CA PHE A 69 -9.57 -0.06 -5.50
C PHE A 69 -9.39 -0.78 -6.84
N GLU A 70 -9.31 -2.10 -6.84
CA GLU A 70 -9.18 -2.92 -8.05
C GLU A 70 -10.30 -2.63 -9.06
N LYS A 71 -11.56 -2.66 -8.61
CA LYS A 71 -12.73 -2.30 -9.46
C LYS A 71 -12.61 -0.91 -10.05
N ARG A 72 -12.16 0.07 -9.27
CA ARG A 72 -11.95 1.46 -9.73
C ARG A 72 -10.82 1.56 -10.74
N ALA A 73 -9.73 0.81 -10.53
CA ALA A 73 -8.56 0.83 -11.37
C ALA A 73 -8.83 0.17 -12.74
N ILE A 74 -9.59 -0.93 -12.76
CA ILE A 74 -10.09 -1.56 -14.00
C ILE A 74 -10.96 -0.59 -14.79
N LYS A 75 -11.94 0.07 -14.14
CA LYS A 75 -12.81 1.07 -14.80
C LYS A 75 -12.02 2.22 -15.42
N LYS A 76 -10.86 2.57 -14.85
CA LYS A 76 -9.97 3.63 -15.34
C LYS A 76 -8.95 3.15 -16.38
N GLY A 77 -8.91 1.85 -16.71
CA GLY A 77 -7.90 1.28 -17.60
C GLY A 77 -6.48 1.27 -17.01
N LEU A 78 -6.35 1.40 -15.69
CA LEU A 78 -5.04 1.45 -15.01
C LEU A 78 -4.47 0.05 -14.75
N ILE A 79 -5.31 -0.97 -14.81
CA ILE A 79 -4.95 -2.39 -14.71
C ILE A 79 -5.48 -3.05 -15.97
N THR A 80 -4.58 -3.52 -16.84
CA THR A 80 -4.91 -4.43 -17.93
C THR A 80 -5.12 -5.83 -17.35
N GLU A 81 -5.98 -6.64 -17.97
CA GLU A 81 -6.39 -7.95 -17.47
C GLU A 81 -5.20 -8.91 -17.23
N ASP A 82 -4.12 -8.73 -17.97
CA ASP A 82 -2.85 -9.47 -17.85
C ASP A 82 -1.99 -9.10 -16.63
N GLY A 83 -2.36 -8.08 -15.86
CA GLY A 83 -1.68 -7.74 -14.60
C GLY A 83 -0.24 -7.22 -14.74
N THR A 84 0.14 -6.77 -15.95
CA THR A 84 1.43 -6.12 -16.21
C THR A 84 1.45 -4.75 -15.56
N LEU A 85 1.80 -4.72 -14.28
CA LEU A 85 2.02 -3.49 -13.52
C LEU A 85 3.46 -3.03 -13.73
N SER A 86 3.60 -1.76 -14.14
CA SER A 86 4.88 -1.05 -14.25
C SER A 86 5.75 -1.35 -13.03
N SER A 87 7.02 -1.67 -13.27
CA SER A 87 8.04 -2.02 -12.28
C SER A 87 8.30 -0.87 -11.30
N GLN A 88 7.36 -0.61 -10.39
CA GLN A 88 7.63 0.24 -9.24
C GLN A 88 8.12 -0.62 -8.09
N GLU A 89 9.19 -0.11 -7.49
CA GLU A 89 10.06 -0.72 -6.50
C GLU A 89 9.31 -1.35 -5.34
N SER A 90 9.90 -2.41 -4.78
CA SER A 90 9.48 -3.03 -3.53
C SER A 90 9.32 -1.96 -2.46
N ILE A 91 8.08 -1.75 -2.00
CA ILE A 91 7.79 -0.84 -0.90
C ILE A 91 8.35 -1.48 0.37
N GLU A 92 9.36 -0.85 0.98
CA GLU A 92 10.08 -1.36 2.17
C GLU A 92 9.14 -1.65 3.36
N ASP A 93 8.03 -0.91 3.49
CA ASP A 93 7.07 -1.00 4.60
C ASP A 93 5.85 -1.90 4.31
N LEU A 94 5.82 -2.64 3.18
CA LEU A 94 4.71 -3.55 2.88
C LEU A 94 4.92 -4.90 3.57
N GLY A 95 4.29 -5.06 4.73
CA GLY A 95 4.17 -6.34 5.41
C GLY A 95 3.03 -7.18 4.84
N TYR A 96 3.21 -8.49 4.85
CA TYR A 96 2.12 -9.42 4.54
C TYR A 96 2.31 -10.70 5.35
N GLU A 97 1.19 -11.26 5.81
CA GLU A 97 1.17 -12.47 6.62
C GLU A 97 0.13 -13.43 6.04
N THR A 98 0.42 -14.73 6.13
CA THR A 98 -0.59 -15.76 5.88
C THR A 98 -1.22 -16.07 7.23
N PRO A 99 -2.49 -15.68 7.47
CA PRO A 99 -3.12 -15.94 8.76
C PRO A 99 -3.14 -17.45 9.03
N PRO A 100 -2.86 -17.88 10.27
CA PRO A 100 -2.98 -19.30 10.61
C PRO A 100 -4.41 -19.77 10.38
N PRO A 101 -4.63 -21.02 9.95
CA PRO A 101 -5.97 -21.56 9.78
C PRO A 101 -6.71 -21.40 11.11
N SER A 102 -7.84 -20.70 11.07
CA SER A 102 -8.72 -20.51 12.21
C SER A 102 -9.23 -21.87 12.71
N GLY A 103 -8.49 -22.50 13.62
CA GLY A 103 -8.78 -23.87 14.06
C GLY A 103 -7.77 -24.50 15.02
N GLY A 104 -6.86 -23.74 15.62
CA GLY A 104 -5.95 -24.22 16.65
C GLY A 104 -6.39 -23.77 18.04
N SER A 105 -7.56 -24.24 18.52
CA SER A 105 -7.88 -24.20 19.95
C SER A 105 -6.91 -25.14 20.66
N PHE A 106 -5.78 -24.63 21.12
CA PHE A 106 -4.96 -25.36 22.09
C PHE A 106 -5.71 -25.33 23.42
N MET A 107 -6.39 -26.44 23.72
CA MET A 107 -6.68 -26.84 25.10
C MET A 107 -5.37 -27.19 25.81
#